data_AF-A9KNQ9-F1
#
_entry.id   AF-A9KNQ9-F1
#
_cell.length_a   1.000
_cell.length_b   1.000
_cell.length_c   1.000
_cell.angle_alpha   90.00
_cell.angle_beta   90.00
_cell.angle_gamma   90.00
#
_symmetry.space_group_name_H-M   'P 1'
#
loop_
_entity.id
_entity.type
_entity.pdbx_description
1 polymer ?
#
loop_
_entity_poly.entity_id
_entity_poly.type
_entity_poly.pdbx_seq_one_letter_code
_entity_poly.pdbx_strand_id
1 'polypeptide(L)'
;MNFKKQNDKFDSKKENKKPAVPEKKSSITGDWFYMNPKETPIRELYEAIKSNTDIELWETAGVMEICLTPKNSLDFEEMKPYFRDPAGTEFLSKHQIQSLYMVTFPGELYSNVTPIFDSIVSNCGGFFCADTSDFYPKYPK
;
A
#
# COMPACT_ATOMS: atom_id res chain seq x y z
N MET A 1 58.97 55.13 3.04
CA MET A 1 57.91 55.06 2.01
C MET A 1 56.57 54.76 2.69
N ASN A 2 55.64 55.71 2.54
CA ASN A 2 54.17 55.69 2.52
C ASN A 2 53.30 54.66 3.28
N PHE A 3 52.28 55.25 3.92
CA PHE A 3 51.00 54.71 4.42
C PHE A 3 50.07 54.11 3.34
N LYS A 4 49.25 53.12 3.72
CA LYS A 4 47.76 52.99 3.52
C LYS A 4 47.27 51.63 4.09
N LYS A 5 46.48 51.56 5.18
CA LYS A 5 45.01 51.69 5.34
C LYS A 5 44.17 50.52 4.78
N GLN A 6 43.56 49.74 5.71
CA GLN A 6 42.16 49.26 5.80
C GLN A 6 41.53 48.42 4.65
N ASN A 7 41.00 47.22 4.94
CA ASN A 7 39.59 46.98 5.32
C ASN A 7 39.20 45.49 5.38
N ASP A 8 38.43 45.15 6.42
CA ASP A 8 37.27 44.27 6.52
C ASP A 8 37.12 43.00 5.64
N LYS A 9 36.89 41.86 6.30
CA LYS A 9 35.54 41.24 6.37
C LYS A 9 35.56 39.96 7.21
N PHE A 10 34.82 39.98 8.31
CA PHE A 10 34.19 38.80 8.89
C PHE A 10 33.30 38.16 7.81
N ASP A 11 33.47 36.88 7.52
CA ASP A 11 32.37 36.10 6.97
C ASP A 11 32.36 34.69 7.54
N SER A 12 31.17 34.30 7.97
CA SER A 12 30.87 33.17 8.82
C SER A 12 30.58 31.97 7.94
N LYS A 13 31.47 30.97 7.90
CA LYS A 13 31.11 29.66 7.32
C LYS A 13 30.26 28.88 8.32
N LYS A 14 28.95 29.17 8.31
CA LYS A 14 27.92 28.25 8.82
C LYS A 14 27.86 27.05 7.90
N GLU A 15 28.31 25.90 8.39
CA GLU A 15 28.04 24.60 7.77
C GLU A 15 26.52 24.38 7.76
N ASN A 16 25.92 24.48 6.57
CA ASN A 16 24.54 24.07 6.33
C ASN A 16 24.45 22.54 6.40
N LYS A 17 24.32 22.00 7.62
CA LYS A 17 23.80 20.64 7.82
C LYS A 17 22.35 20.64 7.35
N LYS A 18 22.11 20.11 6.15
CA LYS A 18 20.76 19.74 5.70
C LYS A 18 20.12 18.89 6.81
N PRO A 19 18.90 19.22 7.28
CA PRO A 19 18.22 18.35 8.22
C PRO A 19 18.06 16.98 7.54
N ALA A 20 18.65 15.95 8.15
CA ALA A 20 18.35 14.58 7.79
C ALA A 20 16.83 14.43 7.97
N VAL A 21 16.13 14.20 6.86
CA VAL A 21 14.73 13.78 6.92
C VAL A 21 14.75 12.54 7.80
N PRO A 22 14.02 12.52 8.93
CA PRO A 22 13.94 11.31 9.73
C PRO A 22 13.43 10.21 8.78
N GLU A 23 14.21 9.16 8.60
CA GLU A 23 13.75 7.96 7.91
C GLU A 23 12.43 7.59 8.58
N LYS A 24 11.33 7.76 7.84
CA LYS A 24 10.02 7.31 8.28
C LYS A 24 10.22 5.83 8.56
N LYS A 25 10.21 5.43 9.84
CA LYS A 25 9.91 4.05 10.22
C LYS A 25 8.75 3.64 9.32
N SER A 26 8.96 2.65 8.47
CA SER A 26 8.01 2.21 7.46
C SER A 26 6.73 1.78 8.17
N SER A 27 5.87 2.75 8.43
CA SER A 27 4.55 2.52 8.95
C SER A 27 3.84 1.94 7.74
N ILE A 28 3.64 0.63 7.77
CA ILE A 28 2.82 -0.13 6.82
C ILE A 28 1.37 0.33 7.08
N THR A 29 1.07 1.61 6.80
CA THR A 29 -0.12 2.33 7.24
C THR A 29 -0.78 3.08 6.09
N GLY A 30 -0.52 2.65 4.86
CA GLY A 30 -1.22 3.13 3.67
C GLY A 30 -2.20 2.10 3.16
N ASP A 31 -3.06 2.51 2.23
CA ASP A 31 -3.96 1.64 1.50
C ASP A 31 -3.17 0.59 0.70
N TRP A 32 -3.82 -0.53 0.43
CA TRP A 32 -3.24 -1.66 -0.30
C TRP A 32 -4.07 -1.99 -1.53
N PHE A 33 -3.49 -2.79 -2.41
CA PHE A 33 -4.19 -3.49 -3.47
C PHE A 33 -4.04 -4.99 -3.31
N TYR A 34 -5.11 -5.72 -3.64
CA TYR A 34 -5.01 -7.11 -4.06
C TYR A 34 -5.07 -7.17 -5.58
N MET A 35 -4.13 -7.88 -6.20
CA MET A 35 -4.03 -8.01 -7.65
C MET A 35 -3.91 -9.48 -8.05
N ASN A 36 -4.64 -9.89 -9.08
CA ASN A 36 -4.60 -11.25 -9.58
C ASN A 36 -4.57 -11.28 -11.13
N PRO A 37 -3.66 -12.06 -11.76
CA PRO A 37 -3.68 -12.27 -13.20
C PRO A 37 -4.86 -13.12 -13.70
N LYS A 38 -5.61 -13.76 -12.80
CA LYS A 38 -6.85 -14.49 -13.09
C LYS A 38 -8.05 -13.63 -12.68
N GLU A 39 -9.10 -13.63 -13.49
CA GLU A 39 -10.41 -13.11 -13.06
C GLU A 39 -10.87 -13.84 -11.80
N THR A 40 -11.00 -13.07 -10.72
CA THR A 40 -11.27 -13.54 -9.36
C THR A 40 -12.38 -12.67 -8.79
N PRO A 41 -13.65 -13.12 -8.85
CA PRO A 41 -14.77 -12.36 -8.31
C PRO A 41 -14.72 -12.31 -6.78
N ILE A 42 -15.32 -11.28 -6.18
CA ILE A 42 -15.24 -11.07 -4.72
C ILE A 42 -15.79 -12.23 -3.91
N ARG A 43 -16.74 -12.97 -4.49
CA ARG A 43 -17.26 -14.22 -3.93
C ARG A 43 -16.17 -15.28 -3.72
N GLU A 44 -15.22 -15.40 -4.65
CA GLU A 44 -14.10 -16.34 -4.52
C GLU A 44 -13.18 -15.94 -3.34
N LEU A 45 -12.94 -14.63 -3.16
CA LEU A 45 -12.19 -14.11 -2.01
C LEU A 45 -12.92 -14.40 -0.69
N TYR A 46 -14.23 -14.12 -0.63
CA TYR A 46 -15.09 -14.42 0.52
C TYR A 46 -15.02 -15.90 0.92
N GLU A 47 -15.17 -16.81 -0.04
CA GLU A 47 -15.15 -18.25 0.19
C GLU A 47 -13.81 -18.73 0.76
N ALA A 48 -12.71 -18.05 0.42
CA ALA A 48 -11.38 -18.35 0.95
C ALA A 48 -11.22 -18.01 2.44
N ILE A 49 -12.06 -17.14 3.03
CA ILE A 49 -11.87 -16.63 4.40
C ILE A 49 -13.08 -16.80 5.33
N LYS A 50 -14.27 -17.11 4.80
CA LYS A 50 -15.55 -17.13 5.55
C LYS A 50 -15.61 -18.02 6.78
N SER A 51 -14.74 -19.03 6.91
CA SER A 51 -14.83 -20.03 7.99
C SER A 51 -14.44 -19.50 9.37
N ASN A 52 -13.74 -18.35 9.45
CA ASN A 52 -13.16 -17.85 10.70
C ASN A 52 -13.28 -16.33 10.88
N THR A 53 -14.16 -15.66 10.14
CA THR A 53 -14.30 -14.19 10.19
C THR A 53 -15.75 -13.76 10.14
N ASP A 54 -16.04 -12.65 10.80
CA ASP A 54 -17.31 -11.94 10.65
C ASP A 54 -17.20 -11.04 9.42
N ILE A 55 -17.99 -11.34 8.39
CA ILE A 55 -17.85 -10.74 7.05
C ILE A 55 -19.21 -10.28 6.55
N GLU A 56 -19.29 -9.01 6.15
CA GLU A 56 -20.37 -8.47 5.35
C GLU A 56 -19.96 -8.47 3.87
N LEU A 57 -20.79 -9.03 3.01
CA LEU A 57 -20.53 -9.12 1.57
C LEU A 57 -21.65 -8.46 0.77
N TRP A 58 -21.30 -7.42 0.03
CA TRP A 58 -22.14 -6.78 -0.98
C TRP A 58 -21.63 -7.11 -2.38
N GLU A 59 -21.92 -8.34 -2.82
CA GLU A 59 -21.38 -8.91 -4.06
C GLU A 59 -21.67 -8.06 -5.31
N THR A 60 -22.89 -7.52 -5.45
CA THR A 60 -23.24 -6.65 -6.59
C THR A 60 -22.43 -5.36 -6.64
N ALA A 61 -22.00 -4.86 -5.49
CA ALA A 61 -21.17 -3.67 -5.39
C ALA A 61 -19.67 -3.99 -5.50
N GLY A 62 -19.28 -5.27 -5.48
CA GLY A 62 -17.89 -5.67 -5.39
C GLY A 62 -17.25 -5.25 -4.07
N VAL A 63 -18.02 -5.21 -2.97
CA VAL A 63 -17.52 -4.80 -1.64
C VAL A 63 -17.63 -5.93 -0.63
N MET A 64 -16.58 -6.13 0.16
CA MET A 64 -16.54 -7.06 1.29
C MET A 64 -15.86 -6.38 2.48
N GLU A 65 -16.48 -6.43 3.64
CA GLU A 65 -15.97 -5.86 4.90
C GLU A 65 -15.79 -6.98 5.93
N ILE A 66 -14.63 -7.03 6.57
CA ILE A 66 -14.30 -8.01 7.61
C ILE A 66 -14.09 -7.26 8.92
N CYS A 67 -14.83 -7.62 9.95
CA CYS A 67 -14.66 -7.03 11.28
C CYS A 67 -13.36 -7.54 11.93
N LEU A 68 -12.37 -6.65 12.10
CA LEU A 68 -11.11 -6.97 12.79
C LEU A 68 -11.23 -6.76 14.30
N THR A 69 -11.92 -5.69 14.69
CA THR A 69 -12.23 -5.30 16.08
C THR A 69 -13.57 -4.55 16.08
N PRO A 70 -14.20 -4.29 17.24
CA PRO A 70 -15.47 -3.54 17.28
C PRO A 70 -15.45 -2.13 16.68
N LYS A 71 -14.27 -1.58 16.33
CA LYS A 71 -14.12 -0.23 15.76
C LYS A 71 -13.38 -0.20 14.42
N ASN A 72 -12.85 -1.33 13.97
CA ASN A 72 -11.98 -1.38 12.80
C ASN A 72 -12.32 -2.58 11.93
N SER A 73 -12.31 -2.35 10.63
CA SER A 73 -12.53 -3.36 9.60
C SER A 73 -11.31 -3.52 8.68
N LEU A 74 -11.36 -4.58 7.90
CA LEU A 74 -10.59 -4.77 6.68
C LEU A 74 -11.57 -4.77 5.52
N ASP A 75 -11.44 -3.80 4.62
CA ASP A 75 -12.36 -3.59 3.52
C ASP A 75 -11.70 -3.98 2.20
N PHE A 76 -12.48 -4.60 1.31
CA PHE A 76 -12.13 -4.87 -0.07
C PHE A 76 -13.15 -4.20 -0.98
N GLU A 77 -12.68 -3.35 -1.89
CA GLU A 77 -13.51 -2.69 -2.91
C GLU A 77 -12.98 -3.03 -4.30
N GLU A 78 -13.81 -3.66 -5.12
CA GLU A 78 -13.49 -4.02 -6.49
C GLU A 78 -13.24 -2.78 -7.35
N MET A 79 -12.14 -2.80 -8.08
CA MET A 79 -11.72 -1.75 -8.97
C MET A 79 -11.52 -2.32 -10.37
N LYS A 80 -11.81 -1.51 -11.40
CA LYS A 80 -11.38 -1.87 -12.76
C LYS A 80 -9.84 -1.85 -12.81
N PRO A 81 -9.17 -2.86 -13.40
CA PRO A 81 -7.71 -2.88 -13.58
C PRO A 81 -7.22 -1.77 -14.52
N TYR A 82 -7.19 -0.54 -14.01
CA TYR A 82 -6.83 0.64 -14.75
C TYR A 82 -6.25 1.69 -13.80
N PHE A 83 -5.02 2.11 -14.09
CA PHE A 83 -4.41 3.28 -13.49
C PHE A 83 -4.26 4.39 -14.54
N ARG A 84 -4.38 5.65 -14.12
CA ARG A 84 -4.31 6.78 -15.05
C ARG A 84 -2.88 7.06 -15.51
N ASP A 85 -1.89 6.74 -14.68
CA ASP A 85 -0.50 7.00 -14.99
C ASP A 85 0.11 5.85 -15.85
N PRO A 86 1.08 6.17 -16.72
CA PRO A 86 1.70 5.16 -17.58
C PRO A 86 2.43 4.05 -16.81
N ALA A 87 3.03 4.35 -15.65
CA ALA A 87 3.80 3.36 -14.89
C ALA A 87 2.88 2.30 -14.28
N GLY A 88 1.76 2.71 -13.68
CA GLY A 88 0.72 1.80 -13.22
C GLY A 88 0.11 0.99 -14.35
N THR A 89 -0.15 1.61 -15.50
CA THR A 89 -0.66 0.89 -16.69
C THR A 89 0.33 -0.18 -17.18
N GLU A 90 1.61 0.15 -17.27
CA GLU A 90 2.66 -0.80 -17.64
C GLU A 90 2.78 -1.93 -16.62
N PHE A 91 2.68 -1.60 -15.32
CA PHE A 91 2.69 -2.59 -14.24
C PHE A 91 1.54 -3.60 -14.40
N LEU A 92 0.30 -3.12 -14.52
CA LEU A 92 -0.87 -3.99 -14.69
C LEU A 92 -0.72 -4.90 -15.92
N SER A 93 -0.26 -4.34 -17.04
CA SER A 93 -0.03 -5.08 -18.29
C SER A 93 1.06 -6.16 -18.14
N LYS A 94 2.22 -5.79 -17.59
CA LYS A 94 3.35 -6.71 -17.36
C LYS A 94 2.97 -7.88 -16.45
N HIS A 95 2.15 -7.61 -15.44
CA HIS A 95 1.66 -8.61 -14.49
C HIS A 95 0.37 -9.31 -14.96
N GLN A 96 -0.17 -8.94 -16.14
CA GLN A 96 -1.39 -9.50 -16.73
C GLN A 96 -2.60 -9.43 -15.78
N ILE A 97 -2.71 -8.36 -14.99
CA ILE A 97 -3.74 -8.23 -13.95
C ILE A 97 -5.13 -8.19 -14.56
N GLN A 98 -6.01 -9.08 -14.09
CA GLN A 98 -7.41 -9.19 -14.49
C GLN A 98 -8.38 -8.81 -13.36
N SER A 99 -7.96 -8.93 -12.10
CA SER A 99 -8.73 -8.49 -10.95
C SER A 99 -7.90 -7.58 -10.05
N LEU A 100 -8.51 -6.48 -9.62
CA LEU A 100 -7.92 -5.46 -8.78
C LEU A 100 -8.92 -5.10 -7.69
N TYR A 101 -8.48 -5.11 -6.44
CA TYR A 101 -9.27 -4.64 -5.31
C TYR A 101 -8.44 -3.64 -4.52
N MET A 102 -9.05 -2.51 -4.15
CA MET A 102 -8.51 -1.65 -3.09
C MET A 102 -8.76 -2.33 -1.75
N VAL A 103 -7.75 -2.34 -0.89
CA VAL A 103 -7.74 -3.04 0.38
C VAL A 103 -7.37 -2.07 1.49
N THR A 104 -8.29 -1.81 2.41
CA THR A 104 -8.15 -0.74 3.41
C THR A 104 -8.29 -1.31 4.82
N PHE A 105 -7.36 -0.97 5.70
CA PHE A 105 -7.39 -1.34 7.11
C PHE A 105 -6.43 -0.44 7.90
N PRO A 106 -6.58 -0.31 9.24
CA PRO A 106 -5.61 0.41 10.05
C PRO A 106 -4.27 -0.34 10.09
N GLY A 107 -3.19 0.33 9.69
CA GLY A 107 -1.88 -0.31 9.53
C GLY A 107 -1.29 -0.93 10.81
N GLU A 108 -1.71 -0.45 11.99
CA GLU A 108 -1.37 -1.07 13.27
C GLU A 108 -1.95 -2.49 13.45
N LEU A 109 -2.97 -2.85 12.66
CA LEU A 109 -3.59 -4.17 12.65
C LEU A 109 -3.02 -5.09 11.56
N TYR A 110 -1.90 -4.72 10.92
CA TYR A 110 -1.31 -5.52 9.84
C TYR A 110 -1.08 -7.00 10.24
N SER A 111 -0.64 -7.27 11.47
CA SER A 111 -0.47 -8.65 11.98
C SER A 111 -1.77 -9.45 12.05
N ASN A 112 -2.92 -8.79 12.21
CA ASN A 112 -4.23 -9.42 12.23
C ASN A 112 -4.73 -9.71 10.82
N VAL A 113 -4.27 -8.93 9.84
CA VAL A 113 -4.66 -9.02 8.43
C VAL A 113 -3.81 -10.06 7.68
N THR A 114 -2.55 -10.29 8.05
CA THR A 114 -1.67 -11.24 7.34
C THR A 114 -2.23 -12.67 7.19
N PRO A 115 -2.91 -13.28 8.20
CA PRO A 115 -3.52 -14.60 8.01
C PRO A 115 -4.67 -14.60 6.99
N ILE A 116 -5.37 -13.47 6.84
CA ILE A 116 -6.42 -13.29 5.81
C ILE A 116 -5.76 -13.22 4.43
N PHE A 117 -4.67 -12.47 4.30
CA PHE A 117 -3.89 -12.40 3.07
C PHE A 117 -3.33 -13.78 2.68
N ASP A 118 -2.82 -14.54 3.64
CA ASP A 118 -2.36 -15.92 3.42
C ASP A 118 -3.46 -16.81 2.86
N SER A 119 -4.65 -16.75 3.45
CA SER A 119 -5.78 -17.56 2.99
C SER A 119 -6.21 -17.18 1.59
N ILE A 120 -6.32 -15.88 1.29
CA ILE A 120 -6.66 -15.40 -0.05
C ILE A 120 -5.60 -15.84 -1.08
N VAL A 121 -4.31 -15.59 -0.82
CA VAL A 121 -3.23 -15.96 -1.76
C VAL A 121 -3.16 -17.47 -1.96
N SER A 122 -3.30 -18.25 -0.88
CA SER A 122 -3.21 -19.71 -0.96
C SER A 122 -4.36 -20.35 -1.75
N ASN A 123 -5.55 -19.78 -1.67
CA ASN A 123 -6.75 -20.33 -2.33
C ASN A 123 -7.01 -19.72 -3.72
N CYS A 124 -6.74 -18.42 -3.89
CA CYS A 124 -7.09 -17.67 -5.10
C CYS A 124 -5.86 -17.30 -5.96
N GLY A 125 -4.65 -17.40 -5.40
CA GLY A 125 -3.44 -16.86 -6.02
C GLY A 125 -3.37 -15.33 -5.92
N GLY A 126 -2.65 -14.71 -6.85
CA GLY A 126 -2.41 -13.27 -6.84
C GLY A 126 -1.41 -12.83 -5.77
N PHE A 127 -1.41 -11.53 -5.47
CA PHE A 127 -0.56 -10.92 -4.46
C PHE A 127 -1.19 -9.62 -3.95
N PHE A 128 -0.73 -9.16 -2.78
CA PHE A 128 -1.03 -7.83 -2.29
C PHE A 128 0.17 -6.91 -2.48
N CYS A 129 -0.09 -5.61 -2.64
CA CYS A 129 0.94 -4.58 -2.63
C CYS A 129 0.41 -3.30 -1.98
N ALA A 130 1.28 -2.50 -1.38
CA ALA A 130 0.88 -1.17 -0.92
C ALA A 130 0.58 -0.25 -2.12
N ASP A 131 -0.36 0.68 -1.94
CA ASP A 131 -0.62 1.77 -2.88
C ASP A 131 0.50 2.81 -2.78
N THR A 132 1.63 2.48 -3.41
CA THR A 132 2.79 3.35 -3.57
C THR A 132 3.17 3.40 -5.04
N SER A 133 3.95 4.41 -5.43
CA SER A 133 4.41 4.58 -6.81
C SER A 133 5.18 3.37 -7.39
N ASP A 134 5.71 2.50 -6.52
CA ASP A 134 6.47 1.30 -6.89
C ASP A 134 5.76 -0.01 -6.52
N PHE A 135 4.56 0.06 -5.94
CA PHE A 135 3.78 -1.10 -5.47
C PHE A 135 4.55 -1.98 -4.46
N TYR A 136 5.24 -1.35 -3.50
CA TYR A 136 5.95 -2.03 -2.41
C TYR A 136 5.58 -1.42 -1.04
N PRO A 137 5.50 -2.23 0.04
CA PRO A 137 5.81 -3.66 0.09
C PRO A 137 4.81 -4.56 -0.65
N LYS A 138 5.24 -5.78 -0.99
CA LYS A 138 4.41 -6.84 -1.57
C LYS A 138 4.20 -7.99 -0.59
N TYR A 139 3.09 -8.71 -0.76
CA TYR A 139 2.73 -9.90 -0.01
C TYR A 139 2.24 -11.02 -0.95
N PRO A 140 2.72 -12.26 -0.82
CA PRO A 140 3.81 -12.68 0.05
C PRO A 140 5.12 -11.98 -0.32
N LYS A 141 6.08 -11.94 0.61
CA LYS A 141 7.38 -11.28 0.42
C LYS A 141 8.24 -11.96 -0.63
#